data_AF-A0A935RS13-F1
#
_entry.id   AF-A0A935RS13-F1
#
_cell.length_a   1.000
_cell.length_b   1.000
_cell.length_c   1.000
_cell.angle_alpha   90.00
_cell.angle_beta   90.00
_cell.angle_gamma   90.00
#
_symmetry.space_group_name_H-M   'P 1'
#
loop_
_entity.id
_entity.type
_entity.pdbx_description
1 polymer ?
#
loop_
_entity_poly.entity_id
_entity_poly.type
_entity_poly.pdbx_seq_one_letter_code
_entity_poly.pdbx_strand_id
1 'polypeptide(L)'
;MTVNDLLSVRLKPKSLAFLASCDTSKVHSGEGLVSIPWAMLGSGSSSVVSSQWEASDRATQKFSGIFYRELLKGSSTALSLQTATKEID
;
A
#
# COMPACT_ATOMS: atom_id res chain seq x y z
N MET A 1 -15.86 1.07 0.63
CA MET A 1 -15.19 -0.22 0.89
C MET A 1 -14.97 -0.31 2.37
N THR A 2 -15.44 -1.38 3.00
CA THR A 2 -15.24 -1.66 4.42
C THR A 2 -14.12 -2.68 4.63
N VAL A 3 -13.61 -2.78 5.85
CA VAL A 3 -12.69 -3.84 6.28
C VAL A 3 -13.30 -5.23 6.03
N ASN A 4 -14.60 -5.39 6.25
CA ASN A 4 -15.29 -6.66 6.01
C ASN A 4 -15.33 -7.03 4.52
N ASP A 5 -15.52 -6.05 3.63
CA ASP A 5 -15.43 -6.27 2.20
C ASP A 5 -14.02 -6.76 1.80
N LEU A 6 -12.97 -6.17 2.38
CA LEU A 6 -11.58 -6.55 2.11
C LEU A 6 -11.24 -7.96 2.62
N LEU A 7 -11.71 -8.33 3.81
CA LEU A 7 -11.48 -9.67 4.36
C LEU A 7 -12.22 -10.76 3.58
N SER A 8 -13.31 -10.41 2.90
CA SER A 8 -14.03 -11.35 2.02
C SER A 8 -13.30 -11.61 0.70
N VAL A 9 -12.36 -10.75 0.32
CA VAL A 9 -11.52 -10.93 -0.86
C VAL A 9 -10.43 -11.94 -0.54
N ARG A 10 -10.24 -12.92 -1.43
CA ARG A 10 -9.05 -13.79 -1.39
C ARG A 10 -8.04 -13.30 -2.40
N LEU A 11 -7.00 -12.62 -1.92
CA LEU A 11 -5.89 -12.21 -2.77
C LEU A 11 -5.02 -13.42 -3.14
N LYS A 12 -4.43 -13.37 -4.34
CA LYS A 12 -3.51 -14.42 -4.79
C LYS A 12 -2.26 -14.43 -3.91
N PRO A 13 -1.63 -15.60 -3.68
CA PRO A 13 -0.32 -15.66 -3.05
C PRO A 13 0.68 -14.77 -3.80
N LYS A 14 1.58 -14.09 -3.07
CA LYS A 14 2.56 -13.10 -3.60
C LYS A 14 1.92 -11.84 -4.20
N SER A 15 0.69 -11.51 -3.82
CA SER A 15 0.09 -10.22 -4.14
C SER A 15 0.68 -9.10 -3.29
N LEU A 16 0.73 -7.90 -3.88
CA LEU A 16 1.12 -6.65 -3.25
C LEU A 16 -0.10 -5.73 -3.23
N ALA A 17 -0.47 -5.24 -2.04
CA ALA A 17 -1.47 -4.19 -1.90
C ALA A 17 -0.75 -2.83 -1.74
N PHE A 18 -1.01 -1.89 -2.65
CA PHE A 18 -0.50 -0.53 -2.59
C PHE A 18 -1.63 0.41 -2.18
N LEU A 19 -1.57 0.95 -0.97
CA LEU A 19 -2.59 1.83 -0.39
C LEU A 19 -2.10 3.27 -0.46
N ALA A 20 -2.70 4.04 -1.37
CA ALA A 20 -2.48 5.47 -1.52
C ALA A 20 -3.73 6.24 -1.08
N SER A 21 -3.76 6.69 0.17
CA SER A 21 -4.76 7.66 0.63
C SER A 21 -4.16 8.53 1.72
N CYS A 22 -4.61 9.78 1.77
CA CYS A 22 -4.13 10.80 2.70
C CYS A 22 -4.47 10.50 4.17
N ASP A 23 -5.24 9.43 4.45
CA ASP A 23 -5.74 9.14 5.80
C ASP A 23 -6.13 7.65 5.99
N THR A 24 -5.27 6.71 5.59
CA THR A 24 -5.56 5.25 5.68
C THR A 24 -5.43 4.65 7.09
N SER A 25 -4.99 5.46 8.06
CA SER A 25 -4.81 5.08 9.46
C SER A 25 -6.01 5.42 10.36
N LYS A 26 -7.04 6.11 9.83
CA LYS A 26 -8.27 6.37 10.60
C LYS A 26 -9.07 5.09 10.81
N VAL A 27 -9.12 4.66 12.07
CA VAL A 27 -10.11 3.73 12.58
C VAL A 27 -11.49 4.33 12.29
N HIS A 28 -12.25 3.76 11.36
CA HIS A 28 -13.64 4.13 11.19
C HIS A 28 -14.43 3.61 12.41
N SER A 29 -15.09 4.52 13.12
CA SER A 29 -15.99 4.18 14.23
C SER A 29 -17.08 3.23 13.74
N GLY A 30 -16.87 1.93 13.94
CA GLY A 30 -17.71 0.85 13.43
C GLY A 30 -16.95 -0.43 13.05
N GLU A 31 -15.66 -0.33 12.71
CA GLU A 31 -14.84 -1.48 12.23
C GLU A 31 -13.95 -2.11 13.32
N GLY A 32 -13.90 -1.53 14.52
CA GLY A 32 -12.99 -1.95 15.58
C GLY A 32 -11.55 -1.51 15.32
N LEU A 33 -10.60 -1.94 16.17
CA LEU A 33 -9.18 -1.55 16.14
C LEU A 33 -8.39 -2.08 14.91
N VAL A 34 -9.07 -2.44 13.81
CA VAL A 34 -8.48 -3.07 12.62
C VAL A 34 -8.38 -2.04 11.50
N SER A 35 -7.17 -1.70 11.08
CA SER A 35 -6.91 -0.77 9.98
C SER A 35 -6.96 -1.45 8.60
N ILE A 36 -7.24 -0.70 7.54
CA ILE A 36 -7.26 -1.18 6.13
C ILE A 36 -5.98 -2.00 5.76
N PRO A 37 -4.75 -1.60 6.17
CA PRO A 37 -3.56 -2.42 5.92
C PRO A 37 -3.63 -3.82 6.56
N TRP A 38 -4.21 -3.92 7.75
CA TRP A 38 -4.43 -5.21 8.44
C TRP A 38 -5.45 -6.07 7.70
N ALA A 39 -6.52 -5.47 7.18
CA ALA A 39 -7.50 -6.17 6.36
C ALA A 39 -6.87 -6.78 5.10
N MET A 40 -5.95 -6.05 4.45
CA MET A 40 -5.21 -6.55 3.29
C MET A 40 -4.28 -7.72 3.63
N LEU A 41 -3.60 -7.67 4.77
CA LEU A 41 -2.82 -8.81 5.28
C LEU A 41 -3.74 -10.02 5.57
N GLY A 42 -4.88 -9.79 6.24
CA GLY A 42 -5.87 -10.82 6.53
C GLY A 42 -6.50 -11.45 5.29
N SER A 43 -6.63 -10.68 4.20
CA SER A 43 -7.13 -11.14 2.89
C SER A 43 -6.13 -11.98 2.08
N GLY A 44 -4.90 -12.15 2.60
CA GLY A 44 -3.85 -12.99 1.99
C GLY A 44 -2.77 -12.24 1.22
N SER A 45 -2.67 -10.91 1.34
CA SER A 45 -1.58 -10.15 0.71
C SER A 45 -0.23 -10.53 1.32
N SER A 46 0.78 -10.76 0.48
CA SER A 46 2.14 -11.09 0.95
C SER A 46 2.96 -9.84 1.29
N SER A 47 2.52 -8.67 0.84
CA SER A 47 3.13 -7.39 1.18
C SER A 47 2.08 -6.29 1.09
N VAL A 48 2.09 -5.39 2.07
CA VAL A 48 1.22 -4.20 2.06
C VAL A 48 2.12 -2.98 2.18
N VAL A 49 2.04 -2.09 1.19
CA VAL A 49 2.69 -0.78 1.21
C VAL A 49 1.61 0.24 1.48
N SER A 50 1.66 0.87 2.66
CA SER A 50 0.74 1.95 3.02
C SER A 50 1.49 3.28 3.01
N SER A 51 0.93 4.26 2.34
CA SER A 51 1.51 5.57 2.13
C SER A 51 0.65 6.59 2.90
N GLN A 52 1.16 7.24 3.95
CA GLN A 52 0.42 8.23 4.78
C GLN A 52 0.57 9.66 4.23
N TRP A 53 0.54 9.83 2.91
CA TRP A 53 1.05 11.07 2.32
C TRP A 53 -0.02 12.15 2.18
N GLU A 54 0.11 13.20 2.98
CA GLU A 54 -0.32 14.55 2.64
C GLU A 54 0.74 15.21 1.71
N ALA A 55 1.27 14.47 0.73
CA ALA A 55 2.35 14.96 -0.14
C ALA A 55 1.80 15.19 -1.55
N SER A 56 1.94 16.43 -2.02
CA SER A 56 1.48 16.95 -3.31
C SER A 56 1.45 15.91 -4.44
N ASP A 57 0.36 15.89 -5.22
CA ASP A 57 0.09 14.93 -6.32
C ASP A 57 1.32 14.58 -7.18
N ARG A 58 2.21 15.55 -7.40
CA ARG A 58 3.42 15.39 -8.22
C ARG A 58 4.49 14.50 -7.59
N ALA A 59 4.72 14.58 -6.27
CA ALA A 59 5.69 13.74 -5.57
C ALA A 59 5.20 12.29 -5.54
N THR A 60 3.91 12.09 -5.25
CA THR A 60 3.26 10.77 -5.25
C THR A 60 3.27 10.12 -6.64
N GLN A 61 3.07 10.90 -7.70
CA GLN A 61 3.14 10.40 -9.08
C GLN A 61 4.56 9.98 -9.47
N LYS A 62 5.58 10.75 -9.09
CA LYS A 62 6.98 10.34 -9.27
C LYS A 62 7.30 9.08 -8.47
N PHE A 63 6.87 9.03 -7.21
CA PHE A 63 7.12 7.90 -6.31
C PHE A 63 6.56 6.60 -6.87
N SER A 64 5.27 6.60 -7.17
CA SER A 64 4.59 5.43 -7.72
C SER A 64 5.21 5.01 -9.05
N GLY A 65 5.57 5.96 -9.92
CA GLY A 65 6.27 5.67 -11.17
C GLY A 65 7.60 4.95 -10.97
N ILE A 66 8.43 5.42 -10.04
CA ILE A 66 9.73 4.82 -9.73
C ILE A 66 9.55 3.46 -9.05
N PHE A 67 8.65 3.38 -8.07
CA PHE A 67 8.34 2.15 -7.34
C PHE A 67 7.89 1.03 -8.28
N TYR A 68 6.89 1.29 -9.14
CA TYR A 68 6.40 0.30 -10.09
C TYR A 68 7.42 -0.03 -11.16
N ARG A 69 8.23 0.94 -11.60
CA ARG A 69 9.34 0.70 -12.53
C ARG A 69 10.33 -0.31 -11.96
N GLU A 70 10.75 -0.15 -10.70
CA GLU A 70 11.66 -1.10 -10.06
C GLU A 70 11.02 -2.46 -9.82
N LEU A 71 9.74 -2.47 -9.41
CA LEU A 71 9.00 -3.71 -9.21
C LEU A 71 8.88 -4.53 -10.51
N LEU A 72 8.61 -3.85 -11.64
CA LEU A 72 8.53 -4.49 -12.96
C LEU A 72 9.88 -4.99 -13.48
N LYS A 73 11.00 -4.44 -13.00
CA LYS A 73 12.35 -4.97 -13.28
C LYS A 73 12.67 -6.25 -12.50
N GLY A 74 11.79 -6.69 -11.60
CA GLY A 74 11.99 -7.86 -10.75
C GLY A 74 12.67 -7.55 -9.42
N SER A 75 12.83 -6.27 -9.07
CA SER A 75 13.31 -5.87 -7.74
C SER A 75 12.31 -6.30 -6.66
N SER A 76 12.81 -6.60 -5.45
CA SER A 76 11.92 -6.89 -4.32
C SER A 76 11.10 -5.64 -3.97
N THR A 77 9.95 -5.84 -3.32
CA THR A 77 9.11 -4.74 -2.82
C THR A 77 9.92 -3.77 -1.94
N ALA A 78 10.79 -4.30 -1.08
CA ALA A 78 11.64 -3.51 -0.20
C ALA A 78 12.67 -2.66 -0.96
N LEU A 79 13.32 -3.25 -1.97
CA LEU A 79 14.29 -2.53 -2.80
C LEU A 79 13.61 -1.45 -3.65
N SER A 80 12.45 -1.78 -4.23
CA SER A 80 11.65 -0.85 -5.03
C SER A 80 11.18 0.34 -4.18
N LEU A 81 10.78 0.09 -2.92
CA LEU A 81 10.40 1.12 -1.97
C LEU A 81 11.59 2.02 -1.62
N GLN A 82 12.74 1.42 -1.29
CA GLN A 82 13.95 2.15 -0.93
C GLN A 82 14.44 3.05 -2.07
N THR A 83 14.44 2.55 -3.31
CA THR A 83 14.84 3.32 -4.49
C THR A 83 13.89 4.51 -4.72
N ALA A 84 12.58 4.27 -4.64
CA ALA A 84 11.58 5.32 -4.81
C ALA A 84 11.69 6.42 -3.75
N THR A 85 11.99 6.08 -2.48
CA THR A 85 12.23 7.07 -1.43
C THR A 85 13.49 7.90 -1.71
N LYS A 86 14.59 7.27 -2.12
CA LYS A 86 15.85 7.97 -2.40
C LYS A 86 15.81 8.92 -3.59
N GLU A 87 14.97 8.65 -4.59
CA GLU A 87 14.87 9.47 -5.81
C GLU A 87 13.93 10.69 -5.64
N ILE A 88 13.27 10.84 -4.48
CA ILE A 88 12.30 11.92 -4.20
C ILE A 88 12.78 12.89 -3.12
N ASP A 89 13.82 12.53 -2.36
CA ASP A 89 14.59 13.47 -1.53
C ASP A 89 15.23 14.59 -2.38
#